data_AF-A0A8T3RRQ8-F1
#
_entry.id   AF-A0A8T3RRQ8-F1
#
_cell.length_a   1.000
_cell.length_b   1.000
_cell.length_c   1.000
_cell.angle_alpha   90.00
_cell.angle_beta   90.00
_cell.angle_gamma   90.00
#
_symmetry.space_group_name_H-M   'P 1'
#
loop_
_entity.id
_entity.type
_entity.pdbx_description
1 polymer ?
#
loop_
_entity_poly.entity_id
_entity_poly.type
_entity_poly.pdbx_seq_one_letter_code
_entity_poly.pdbx_strand_id
1 'polypeptide(L)'
;VLLSNLASELNVLANLLKRIARRSWRSRDFTLADLRTALVAIIAHLPVYRTYVTASGIGEEDGRYLDWAVAQARRDHPQLEGSLFRFVDRALRADLPARASGEYLPQEVLRFAMKSQQLSGAVAAKGVEDTAFYRYNRLVSLNEVGGDPSRFGISPAAFHHMNLQRLSAHPHALLTTASHDHKRGEDTRLRISAITELGDEWREKVFRWTRLNRSKRRELDGRPAPGRNDEYLFYQMLVGAWPLGVEAGTDTGFVERLVAYMQKAVREAKHRSSWIAPNEDYEAAMEGFVRGVLDPMRSRAFLTSFAPFAQRIARIAAANGLSQTLLKLTSPGVPDIYQGAEYWDLSLVDPDNRRPVDFAVRQRSLESTEAWDELAARWHTGEIKQRLIARTLTVRNRDPELFMTGRYLPLVVEGPRADRVVAFARCAHDYSLIAIVVASRLNNDLLADDRSLRLKASGWQGTDVELPPESARLHYSNVFTNDEVRGAARLPMEALVTRYPVALLIGQAT
;
A
#
# COMPACT_ATOMS: atom_id res chain seq x y z
N VAL A 1 -5.39 0.60 22.54
CA VAL A 1 -5.35 -0.84 22.17
C VAL A 1 -4.88 -1.69 23.33
N LEU A 2 -3.63 -1.55 23.78
CA LEU A 2 -3.10 -2.28 24.96
C LEU A 2 -3.96 -2.11 26.23
N LEU A 3 -4.45 -0.89 26.48
CA LEU A 3 -5.25 -0.58 27.66
C LEU A 3 -6.74 -0.94 27.53
N SER A 4 -7.19 -1.38 26.35
CA SER A 4 -8.59 -1.72 26.08
C SER A 4 -8.70 -3.15 25.54
N ASN A 5 -8.59 -3.31 24.23
CA ASN A 5 -8.84 -4.56 23.50
C ASN A 5 -7.87 -5.69 23.89
N LEU A 6 -6.66 -5.35 24.32
CA LEU A 6 -5.61 -6.31 24.71
C LEU A 6 -5.23 -6.18 26.20
N ALA A 7 -6.15 -5.67 27.02
CA ALA A 7 -5.91 -5.42 28.44
C ALA A 7 -5.67 -6.72 29.22
N SER A 8 -6.30 -7.82 28.81
CA SER A 8 -6.14 -9.14 29.44
C SER A 8 -4.73 -9.68 29.26
N GLU A 9 -4.22 -9.66 28.03
CA GLU A 9 -2.86 -10.13 27.69
C GLU A 9 -1.81 -9.26 28.37
N LEU A 10 -2.03 -7.93 28.39
CA LEU A 10 -1.18 -7.01 29.13
C LEU A 10 -1.18 -7.31 30.64
N ASN A 11 -2.34 -7.61 31.24
CA ASN A 11 -2.44 -8.00 32.65
C ASN A 11 -1.63 -9.28 32.92
N VAL A 12 -1.72 -10.28 32.04
CA VAL A 12 -0.95 -11.53 32.17
C VAL A 12 0.55 -11.25 32.14
N LEU A 13 1.02 -10.43 31.20
CA LEU A 13 2.43 -10.08 31.08
C LEU A 13 2.93 -9.25 32.27
N ALA A 14 2.16 -8.25 32.71
CA ALA A 14 2.53 -7.43 33.86
C ALA A 14 2.65 -8.28 35.14
N ASN A 15 1.75 -9.26 35.34
CA ASN A 15 1.81 -10.18 36.47
C ASN A 15 2.98 -11.19 36.35
N LEU A 16 3.30 -11.67 35.15
CA LEU A 16 4.51 -12.47 34.91
C LEU A 16 5.77 -11.67 35.26
N LEU A 17 5.85 -10.44 34.78
CA LEU A 17 6.98 -9.55 35.02
C LEU A 17 7.11 -9.20 36.51
N LYS A 18 6.00 -8.94 37.22
CA LYS A 18 6.02 -8.71 38.68
C LYS A 18 6.50 -9.95 39.45
N ARG A 19 6.10 -11.16 39.03
CA ARG A 19 6.63 -12.40 39.63
C ARG A 19 8.13 -12.53 39.47
N ILE A 20 8.66 -12.23 38.29
CA ILE A 20 10.11 -12.20 38.03
C ILE A 20 10.77 -11.14 38.93
N ALA A 21 10.21 -9.93 38.99
CA ALA A 21 10.76 -8.82 39.79
C ALA A 21 10.88 -9.16 41.28
N ARG A 22 9.92 -9.90 41.86
CA ARG A 22 9.90 -10.28 43.29
C ARG A 22 11.07 -11.17 43.71
N ARG A 23 11.75 -11.85 42.78
CA ARG A 23 12.80 -12.81 43.12
C ARG A 23 14.13 -12.17 43.53
N SER A 24 14.39 -10.92 43.16
CA SER A 24 15.59 -10.18 43.57
C SER A 24 15.25 -8.95 44.42
N TRP A 25 16.11 -8.62 45.38
CA TRP A 25 15.99 -7.38 46.16
C TRP A 25 16.18 -6.12 45.31
N ARG A 26 16.88 -6.22 44.18
CA ARG A 26 17.11 -5.10 43.25
C ARG A 26 15.88 -4.72 42.43
N SER A 27 14.89 -5.61 42.33
CA SER A 27 13.72 -5.44 41.46
C SER A 27 12.38 -5.65 42.16
N ARG A 28 12.35 -6.14 43.41
CA ARG A 28 11.11 -6.49 44.10
C ARG A 28 10.22 -5.29 44.39
N ASP A 29 10.82 -4.12 44.57
CA ASP A 29 10.15 -2.86 44.92
C ASP A 29 9.47 -2.20 43.72
N PHE A 30 9.80 -2.60 42.48
CA PHE A 30 9.08 -2.12 41.30
C PHE A 30 7.60 -2.46 41.39
N THR A 31 6.75 -1.44 41.37
CA THR A 31 5.30 -1.65 41.52
C THR A 31 4.73 -2.32 40.28
N LEU A 32 3.58 -2.98 40.41
CA LEU A 32 2.89 -3.56 39.25
C LEU A 32 2.48 -2.46 38.26
N ALA A 33 2.11 -1.29 38.75
CA ALA A 33 1.74 -0.14 37.94
C ALA A 33 2.92 0.35 37.10
N ASP A 34 4.10 0.50 37.70
CA ASP A 34 5.30 0.95 36.99
C ASP A 34 5.76 -0.07 35.94
N LEU A 35 5.78 -1.36 36.29
CA LEU A 35 6.13 -2.44 35.36
C LEU A 35 5.16 -2.48 34.17
N ARG A 36 3.86 -2.30 34.42
CA ARG A 36 2.84 -2.24 33.37
C ARG A 36 3.06 -1.03 32.47
N THR A 37 3.29 0.16 33.05
CA THR A 37 3.51 1.40 32.29
C THR A 37 4.77 1.30 31.42
N ALA A 38 5.88 0.84 31.99
CA ALA A 38 7.13 0.65 31.25
C ALA A 38 6.98 -0.35 30.11
N LEU A 39 6.30 -1.48 30.33
CA LEU A 39 6.03 -2.48 29.29
C LEU A 39 5.16 -1.91 28.17
N VAL A 40 4.10 -1.17 28.49
CA VAL A 40 3.25 -0.51 27.49
C VAL A 40 4.06 0.49 26.66
N ALA A 41 4.87 1.31 27.32
CA ALA A 41 5.69 2.33 26.66
C ALA A 41 6.70 1.71 25.68
N ILE A 42 7.39 0.63 26.09
CA ILE A 42 8.34 -0.07 25.21
C ILE A 42 7.60 -0.71 24.03
N ILE A 43 6.51 -1.44 24.26
CA ILE A 43 5.77 -2.11 23.17
C ILE A 43 5.17 -1.08 22.19
N ALA A 44 4.70 0.06 22.66
CA ALA A 44 4.17 1.12 21.80
C ALA A 44 5.24 1.74 20.88
N HIS A 45 6.51 1.68 21.30
CA HIS A 45 7.68 2.12 20.52
C HIS A 45 8.40 0.96 19.84
N LEU A 46 7.80 -0.22 19.65
CA LEU A 46 8.44 -1.22 18.80
C LEU A 46 8.28 -0.81 17.32
N PRO A 47 9.36 -0.68 16.53
CA PRO A 47 9.26 -0.30 15.11
C PRO A 47 8.93 -1.50 14.19
N VAL A 48 8.80 -2.69 14.76
CA VAL A 48 8.49 -3.95 14.08
C VAL A 48 7.32 -4.64 14.78
N TYR A 49 6.63 -5.57 14.08
CA TYR A 49 5.53 -6.33 14.69
C TYR A 49 5.99 -7.08 15.94
N ARG A 50 7.19 -7.68 15.90
CA ARG A 50 7.75 -8.45 17.00
C ARG A 50 9.24 -8.68 16.79
N THR A 51 9.91 -9.02 17.87
CA THR A 51 11.26 -9.61 17.87
C THR A 51 11.18 -11.15 17.91
N TYR A 52 12.35 -11.79 17.81
CA TYR A 52 12.55 -13.24 17.81
C TYR A 52 13.65 -13.70 18.79
N VAL A 53 13.50 -13.33 20.06
CA VAL A 53 14.19 -13.89 21.23
C VAL A 53 13.80 -15.35 21.44
N THR A 54 14.80 -16.22 21.50
CA THR A 54 14.68 -17.66 21.75
C THR A 54 15.62 -18.11 22.87
N ALA A 55 15.64 -19.42 23.17
CA ALA A 55 16.63 -19.98 24.09
C ALA A 55 18.08 -19.78 23.62
N SER A 56 18.30 -19.62 22.31
CA SER A 56 19.61 -19.34 21.71
C SER A 56 20.02 -17.87 21.82
N GLY A 57 19.17 -17.01 22.39
CA GLY A 57 19.40 -15.57 22.53
C GLY A 57 18.61 -14.74 21.52
N ILE A 58 19.08 -13.50 21.33
CA ILE A 58 18.47 -12.48 20.48
C ILE A 58 19.41 -12.15 19.31
N GLY A 59 18.86 -11.97 18.11
CA GLY A 59 19.62 -11.48 16.95
C GLY A 59 20.02 -10.01 17.10
N GLU A 60 21.10 -9.61 16.43
CA GLU A 60 21.60 -8.22 16.49
C GLU A 60 20.56 -7.19 16.02
N GLU A 61 19.79 -7.52 14.98
CA GLU A 61 18.74 -6.65 14.46
C GLU A 61 17.61 -6.41 15.47
N ASP A 62 17.07 -7.49 16.05
CA ASP A 62 16.06 -7.42 17.11
C ASP A 62 16.57 -6.65 18.34
N GLY A 63 17.86 -6.83 18.67
CA GLY A 63 18.51 -6.07 19.72
C GLY A 63 18.49 -4.57 19.47
N ARG A 64 18.81 -4.13 18.25
CA ARG A 64 18.75 -2.71 17.86
C ARG A 64 17.33 -2.14 17.93
N TYR A 65 16.31 -2.92 17.55
CA TYR A 65 14.92 -2.49 17.67
C TYR A 65 14.48 -2.29 19.12
N LEU A 66 14.89 -3.18 20.03
CA LEU A 66 14.63 -3.01 21.46
C LEU A 66 15.37 -1.81 22.05
N ASP A 67 16.64 -1.60 21.67
CA ASP A 67 17.40 -0.43 22.13
C ASP A 67 16.71 0.87 21.74
N TRP A 68 16.23 0.97 20.50
CA TRP A 68 15.47 2.12 20.04
C TRP A 68 14.18 2.30 20.85
N ALA A 69 13.38 1.23 21.00
CA ALA A 69 12.10 1.26 21.70
C ALA A 69 12.25 1.69 23.17
N VAL A 70 13.23 1.13 23.87
CA VAL A 70 13.53 1.45 25.27
C VAL A 70 14.03 2.89 25.40
N ALA A 71 14.86 3.37 24.47
CA ALA A 71 15.32 4.75 24.49
C ALA A 71 14.17 5.76 24.30
N GLN A 72 13.23 5.51 23.38
CA GLN A 72 12.05 6.36 23.22
C GLN A 72 11.12 6.29 24.44
N ALA A 73 10.83 5.09 24.93
CA ALA A 73 9.99 4.90 26.11
C ALA A 73 10.54 5.63 27.36
N ARG A 74 11.87 5.65 27.54
CA ARG A 74 12.53 6.40 28.62
C ARG A 74 12.40 7.91 28.45
N ARG A 75 12.47 8.41 27.22
CA ARG A 75 12.35 9.85 26.93
C ARG A 75 10.93 10.34 27.19
N ASP A 76 9.91 9.56 26.83
CA ASP A 76 8.50 9.93 26.99
C ASP A 76 7.98 9.79 28.43
N HIS A 77 8.70 9.04 29.27
CA HIS A 77 8.33 8.78 30.66
C HIS A 77 9.45 9.13 31.66
N PRO A 78 9.88 10.42 31.74
CA PRO A 78 10.97 10.85 32.62
C PRO A 78 10.70 10.67 34.12
N GLN A 79 9.44 10.54 34.51
CA GLN A 79 8.99 10.28 35.89
C GLN A 79 9.29 8.87 36.39
N LEU A 80 9.58 7.92 35.49
CA LEU A 80 9.88 6.53 35.86
C LEU A 80 11.40 6.34 36.02
N GLU A 81 11.79 5.53 37.01
CA GLU A 81 13.21 5.30 37.29
C GLU A 81 13.93 4.59 36.13
N GLY A 82 15.16 5.01 35.81
CA GLY A 82 15.95 4.38 34.75
C GLY A 82 16.28 2.90 35.00
N SER A 83 16.33 2.46 36.26
CA SER A 83 16.58 1.04 36.60
C SER A 83 15.39 0.13 36.23
N LEU A 84 14.16 0.65 36.31
CA LEU A 84 12.94 -0.03 35.88
C LEU A 84 13.02 -0.38 34.40
N PHE A 85 13.32 0.59 33.54
CA PHE A 85 13.43 0.35 32.10
C PHE A 85 14.55 -0.63 31.76
N ARG A 86 15.72 -0.53 32.43
CA ARG A 86 16.79 -1.52 32.29
C ARG A 86 16.34 -2.92 32.69
N PHE A 87 15.54 -3.05 33.75
CA PHE A 87 15.00 -4.34 34.16
C PHE A 87 14.01 -4.92 33.12
N VAL A 88 13.08 -4.10 32.61
CA VAL A 88 12.11 -4.55 31.60
C VAL A 88 12.81 -4.92 30.29
N ASP A 89 13.78 -4.11 29.83
CA ASP A 89 14.60 -4.39 28.65
C ASP A 89 15.31 -5.75 28.76
N ARG A 90 16.03 -5.97 29.86
CA ARG A 90 16.71 -7.25 30.11
C ARG A 90 15.74 -8.43 30.19
N ALA A 91 14.55 -8.23 30.76
CA ALA A 91 13.52 -9.26 30.78
C ALA A 91 12.99 -9.58 29.37
N LEU A 92 12.79 -8.56 28.51
CA LEU A 92 12.37 -8.74 27.12
C LEU A 92 13.44 -9.45 26.28
N ARG A 93 14.72 -9.25 26.59
CA ARG A 93 15.86 -9.92 25.95
C ARG A 93 16.14 -11.33 26.46
N ALA A 94 15.41 -11.79 27.48
CA ALA A 94 15.72 -12.99 28.24
C ALA A 94 17.13 -13.00 28.87
N ASP A 95 17.68 -11.81 29.17
CA ASP A 95 19.04 -11.59 29.67
C ASP A 95 19.02 -11.06 31.12
N LEU A 96 18.31 -11.75 32.02
CA LEU A 96 18.45 -11.52 33.46
C LEU A 96 19.45 -12.52 34.05
N PRO A 97 20.34 -12.10 34.95
CA PRO A 97 21.47 -12.90 35.37
C PRO A 97 21.01 -14.10 36.21
N ALA A 98 21.28 -15.31 35.72
CA ALA A 98 21.14 -16.53 36.50
C ALA A 98 22.36 -16.65 37.43
N ARG A 99 22.24 -16.26 38.70
CA ARG A 99 23.28 -16.58 39.70
C ARG A 99 23.12 -18.00 40.23
N ALA A 100 24.22 -18.59 40.69
CA ALA A 100 24.27 -19.90 41.34
C ALA A 100 23.33 -20.05 42.56
N SER A 101 22.82 -18.94 43.11
CA SER A 101 21.87 -18.88 44.22
C SER A 101 20.40 -18.58 43.80
N GLY A 102 20.07 -18.52 42.51
CA GLY A 102 18.68 -18.52 42.04
C GLY A 102 17.90 -17.19 42.07
N GLU A 103 18.52 -16.04 41.76
CA GLU A 103 17.80 -14.75 41.75
C GLU A 103 16.71 -14.64 40.67
N TYR A 104 16.89 -15.22 39.48
CA TYR A 104 15.86 -15.26 38.43
C TYR A 104 15.87 -16.63 37.77
N LEU A 105 14.69 -17.16 37.43
CA LEU A 105 14.60 -18.45 36.74
C LEU A 105 14.65 -18.23 35.22
N PRO A 106 15.67 -18.74 34.51
CA PRO A 106 15.83 -18.50 33.06
C PRO A 106 14.58 -18.86 32.26
N GLN A 107 13.92 -19.97 32.61
CA GLN A 107 12.70 -20.43 31.94
C GLN A 107 11.52 -19.46 32.12
N GLU A 108 11.38 -18.81 33.29
CA GLU A 108 10.31 -17.83 33.51
C GLU A 108 10.56 -16.55 32.70
N VAL A 109 11.82 -16.09 32.65
CA VAL A 109 12.21 -14.90 31.90
C VAL A 109 12.05 -15.14 30.40
N LEU A 110 12.52 -16.28 29.89
CA LEU A 110 12.33 -16.68 28.49
C LEU A 110 10.84 -16.78 28.13
N ARG A 111 10.02 -17.37 29.00
CA ARG A 111 8.56 -17.44 28.81
C ARG A 111 7.93 -16.06 28.74
N PHE A 112 8.37 -15.12 29.59
CA PHE A 112 7.92 -13.73 29.54
C PHE A 112 8.32 -13.04 28.23
N ALA A 113 9.57 -13.15 27.81
CA ALA A 113 10.06 -12.60 26.55
C ALA A 113 9.23 -13.15 25.37
N MET A 114 9.10 -14.48 25.26
CA MET A 114 8.34 -15.13 24.20
C MET A 114 6.86 -14.73 24.17
N LYS A 115 6.21 -14.61 25.34
CA LYS A 115 4.82 -14.13 25.42
C LYS A 115 4.69 -12.65 25.04
N SER A 116 5.68 -11.82 25.35
CA SER A 116 5.68 -10.41 24.95
C SER A 116 5.72 -10.27 23.42
N GLN A 117 6.47 -11.12 22.74
CA GLN A 117 6.53 -11.19 21.27
C GLN A 117 5.21 -11.66 20.63
N GLN A 118 4.43 -12.48 21.33
CA GLN A 118 3.09 -12.89 20.89
C GLN A 118 2.09 -11.71 20.99
N LEU A 119 2.25 -10.84 21.99
CA LEU A 119 1.38 -9.67 22.17
C LEU A 119 1.72 -8.54 21.20
N SER A 120 3.02 -8.23 21.01
CA SER A 120 3.45 -7.05 20.22
C SER A 120 2.90 -7.07 18.79
N GLY A 121 2.83 -8.24 18.16
CA GLY A 121 2.29 -8.37 16.80
C GLY A 121 0.81 -7.97 16.71
N ALA A 122 0.00 -8.38 17.69
CA ALA A 122 -1.40 -7.98 17.78
C ALA A 122 -1.56 -6.48 18.07
N VAL A 123 -0.63 -5.90 18.85
CA VAL A 123 -0.61 -4.46 19.12
C VAL A 123 -0.33 -3.66 17.85
N ALA A 124 0.66 -4.07 17.05
CA ALA A 124 0.98 -3.43 15.78
C ALA A 124 -0.22 -3.46 14.84
N ALA A 125 -0.81 -4.64 14.59
CA ALA A 125 -1.99 -4.76 13.72
C ALA A 125 -3.19 -3.94 14.22
N LYS A 126 -3.58 -4.09 15.49
CA LYS A 126 -4.77 -3.40 16.04
C LYS A 126 -4.56 -1.91 16.29
N GLY A 127 -3.32 -1.49 16.54
CA GLY A 127 -2.96 -0.10 16.83
C GLY A 127 -2.69 0.71 15.58
N VAL A 128 -1.95 0.14 14.63
CA VAL A 128 -1.55 0.81 13.40
C VAL A 128 -2.60 0.60 12.32
N GLU A 129 -2.79 -0.65 11.88
CA GLU A 129 -3.61 -0.96 10.71
C GLU A 129 -5.12 -0.74 10.95
N ASP A 130 -5.62 -1.16 12.11
CA ASP A 130 -7.05 -1.07 12.45
C ASP A 130 -7.37 0.17 13.30
N THR A 131 -6.48 1.16 13.41
CA THR A 131 -6.78 2.41 14.12
C THR A 131 -6.02 3.61 13.56
N ALA A 132 -4.67 3.62 13.59
CA ALA A 132 -3.90 4.77 13.12
C ALA A 132 -4.16 5.09 11.63
N PHE A 133 -4.29 4.06 10.79
CA PHE A 133 -4.62 4.20 9.37
C PHE A 133 -6.01 4.80 9.09
N TYR A 134 -6.92 4.79 10.06
CA TYR A 134 -8.24 5.44 9.95
C TYR A 134 -8.26 6.85 10.55
N ARG A 135 -7.17 7.27 11.21
CA ARG A 135 -7.00 8.60 11.81
C ARG A 135 -6.13 9.51 10.96
N TYR A 136 -5.05 8.99 10.38
CA TYR A 136 -4.08 9.76 9.63
C TYR A 136 -4.45 9.86 8.14
N ASN A 137 -5.42 10.71 7.82
CA ASN A 137 -6.03 10.75 6.48
C ASN A 137 -5.32 11.70 5.50
N ARG A 138 -3.99 11.91 5.62
CA ARG A 138 -3.22 12.80 4.72
C ARG A 138 -3.34 12.35 3.25
N LEU A 139 -3.02 11.08 2.99
CA LEU A 139 -3.17 10.41 1.69
C LEU A 139 -3.42 8.92 1.95
N VAL A 140 -4.68 8.48 1.87
CA VAL A 140 -5.10 7.17 2.40
C VAL A 140 -4.72 5.98 1.53
N SER A 141 -4.11 6.21 0.36
CA SER A 141 -3.45 5.15 -0.42
C SER A 141 -2.17 4.63 0.23
N LEU A 142 -1.57 5.40 1.14
CA LEU A 142 -0.39 4.98 1.92
C LEU A 142 -0.76 4.19 3.19
N ASN A 143 -2.05 4.21 3.56
CA ASN A 143 -2.57 3.58 4.77
C ASN A 143 -3.00 2.15 4.44
N GLU A 144 -2.02 1.30 4.12
CA GLU A 144 -2.21 -0.07 3.64
C GLU A 144 -1.40 -1.08 4.47
N VAL A 145 -1.85 -2.33 4.55
CA VAL A 145 -1.18 -3.39 5.33
C VAL A 145 0.28 -3.52 4.88
N GLY A 146 1.20 -3.48 5.85
CA GLY A 146 2.65 -3.47 5.59
C GLY A 146 3.23 -2.12 5.12
N GLY A 147 2.40 -1.09 4.94
CA GLY A 147 2.80 0.27 4.59
C GLY A 147 3.17 1.13 5.79
N ASP A 148 4.01 2.13 5.57
CA ASP A 148 4.35 3.18 6.53
C ASP A 148 3.90 4.54 5.96
N PRO A 149 2.78 5.12 6.44
CA PRO A 149 2.23 6.35 5.88
C PRO A 149 3.07 7.60 6.15
N SER A 150 4.13 7.49 6.97
CA SER A 150 5.13 8.55 7.11
C SER A 150 6.01 8.67 5.85
N ARG A 151 6.24 7.55 5.15
CA ARG A 151 6.99 7.48 3.88
C ARG A 151 6.06 7.80 2.71
N PHE A 152 6.15 9.02 2.19
CA PHE A 152 5.22 9.50 1.16
C PHE A 152 5.42 8.87 -0.22
N GLY A 153 6.63 8.42 -0.54
CA GLY A 153 6.99 7.79 -1.81
C GLY A 153 8.47 7.45 -1.86
N ILE A 154 8.91 6.82 -2.95
CA ILE A 154 10.31 6.44 -3.19
C ILE A 154 10.76 6.90 -4.58
N SER A 155 12.08 7.08 -4.76
CA SER A 155 12.66 7.36 -6.07
C SER A 155 12.78 6.07 -6.92
N PRO A 156 12.90 6.18 -8.25
CA PRO A 156 13.24 5.04 -9.12
C PRO A 156 14.51 4.32 -8.67
N ALA A 157 15.55 5.06 -8.26
CA ALA A 157 16.79 4.49 -7.73
C ALA A 157 16.55 3.61 -6.48
N ALA A 158 15.72 4.06 -5.53
CA ALA A 158 15.36 3.27 -4.37
C ALA A 158 14.56 2.02 -4.75
N PHE A 159 13.65 2.12 -5.73
CA PHE A 159 12.93 0.95 -6.27
C PHE A 159 13.88 -0.08 -6.88
N HIS A 160 14.86 0.35 -7.69
CA HIS A 160 15.88 -0.54 -8.26
C HIS A 160 16.73 -1.21 -7.18
N HIS A 161 17.15 -0.46 -6.16
CA HIS A 161 17.90 -1.00 -5.03
C HIS A 161 17.11 -2.09 -4.28
N MET A 162 15.83 -1.86 -4.02
CA MET A 162 14.94 -2.85 -3.39
C MET A 162 14.79 -4.12 -4.24
N ASN A 163 14.73 -4.00 -5.56
CA ASN A 163 14.67 -5.17 -6.45
C ASN A 163 15.97 -5.97 -6.47
N LEU A 164 17.13 -5.30 -6.45
CA LEU A 164 18.43 -5.97 -6.33
C LEU A 164 18.56 -6.73 -5.01
N GLN A 165 18.18 -6.11 -3.90
CA GLN A 165 18.15 -6.77 -2.58
C GLN A 165 17.21 -7.97 -2.57
N ARG A 166 16.01 -7.83 -3.15
CA ARG A 166 15.04 -8.93 -3.25
C ARG A 166 15.58 -10.10 -4.06
N LEU A 167 16.20 -9.84 -5.23
CA LEU A 167 16.80 -10.90 -6.04
C LEU A 167 17.88 -11.67 -5.27
N SER A 168 18.67 -10.98 -4.46
CA SER A 168 19.74 -11.61 -3.67
C SER A 168 19.24 -12.39 -2.46
N ALA A 169 18.23 -11.91 -1.74
CA ALA A 169 17.83 -12.47 -0.45
C ALA A 169 16.56 -13.34 -0.54
N HIS A 170 15.59 -12.93 -1.36
CA HIS A 170 14.26 -13.52 -1.42
C HIS A 170 13.72 -13.57 -2.88
N PRO A 171 14.41 -14.23 -3.82
CA PRO A 171 14.05 -14.21 -5.24
C PRO A 171 12.68 -14.85 -5.54
N HIS A 172 12.16 -15.67 -4.63
CA HIS A 172 10.88 -16.37 -4.77
C HIS A 172 9.77 -15.79 -3.87
N ALA A 173 10.00 -14.65 -3.20
CA ALA A 173 8.96 -14.00 -2.43
C ALA A 173 7.83 -13.48 -3.33
N LEU A 174 6.61 -13.49 -2.81
CA LEU A 174 5.45 -12.97 -3.52
C LEU A 174 5.56 -11.45 -3.75
N LEU A 175 5.11 -11.01 -4.92
CA LEU A 175 4.88 -9.61 -5.26
C LEU A 175 3.37 -9.39 -5.32
N THR A 176 2.78 -8.98 -4.20
CA THR A 176 1.35 -8.77 -4.05
C THR A 176 0.99 -7.29 -4.06
N THR A 177 -0.01 -6.93 -4.85
CA THR A 177 -0.61 -5.58 -4.87
C THR A 177 -2.03 -5.56 -4.30
N ALA A 178 -2.74 -6.69 -4.23
CA ALA A 178 -4.03 -6.80 -3.57
C ALA A 178 -4.16 -8.16 -2.89
N SER A 179 -4.86 -8.24 -1.76
CA SER A 179 -5.20 -9.50 -1.08
C SER A 179 -6.62 -9.43 -0.50
N HIS A 180 -7.09 -10.47 0.18
CA HIS A 180 -8.37 -10.41 0.90
C HIS A 180 -8.35 -9.50 2.14
N ASP A 181 -7.17 -9.06 2.58
CA ASP A 181 -6.98 -8.23 3.79
C ASP A 181 -6.52 -6.80 3.48
N HIS A 182 -6.39 -6.44 2.20
CA HIS A 182 -6.06 -5.06 1.85
C HIS A 182 -7.10 -4.08 2.40
N LYS A 183 -6.64 -2.88 2.74
CA LYS A 183 -7.49 -1.79 3.21
C LYS A 183 -8.22 -1.13 2.05
N ARG A 184 -7.66 -1.13 0.84
CA ARG A 184 -8.28 -0.66 -0.41
C ARG A 184 -7.73 -1.45 -1.62
N GLY A 185 -8.53 -1.67 -2.65
CA GLY A 185 -8.10 -2.35 -3.88
C GLY A 185 -6.92 -1.66 -4.57
N GLU A 186 -6.17 -2.39 -5.39
CA GLU A 186 -4.91 -1.88 -5.96
C GLU A 186 -5.12 -0.65 -6.86
N ASP A 187 -6.23 -0.60 -7.61
CA ASP A 187 -6.56 0.52 -8.48
C ASP A 187 -7.30 1.63 -7.73
N THR A 188 -8.04 1.30 -6.66
CA THR A 188 -8.54 2.29 -5.68
C THR A 188 -7.39 3.11 -5.11
N ARG A 189 -6.28 2.46 -4.71
CA ARG A 189 -5.10 3.16 -4.19
C ARG A 189 -4.42 4.03 -5.23
N LEU A 190 -4.29 3.57 -6.47
CA LEU A 190 -3.68 4.36 -7.54
C LEU A 190 -4.48 5.60 -7.90
N ARG A 191 -5.81 5.54 -7.84
CA ARG A 191 -6.69 6.72 -7.99
C ARG A 191 -6.50 7.74 -6.89
N ILE A 192 -6.40 7.28 -5.65
CA ILE A 192 -6.10 8.16 -4.52
C ILE A 192 -4.68 8.74 -4.68
N SER A 193 -3.69 7.95 -5.08
CA SER A 193 -2.33 8.44 -5.32
C SER A 193 -2.24 9.45 -6.47
N ALA A 194 -3.08 9.34 -7.51
CA ALA A 194 -3.14 10.32 -8.60
C ALA A 194 -3.56 11.73 -8.15
N ILE A 195 -4.17 11.87 -6.96
CA ILE A 195 -4.41 13.18 -6.33
C ILE A 195 -3.10 13.97 -6.18
N THR A 196 -1.98 13.29 -5.94
CA THR A 196 -0.67 13.95 -5.75
C THR A 196 -0.16 14.68 -7.00
N GLU A 197 -0.64 14.29 -8.19
CA GLU A 197 -0.32 14.96 -9.45
C GLU A 197 -1.20 16.20 -9.69
N LEU A 198 -2.25 16.38 -8.88
CA LEU A 198 -3.26 17.44 -8.96
C LEU A 198 -3.45 18.11 -7.59
N GLY A 199 -2.40 18.26 -6.79
CA GLY A 199 -2.49 18.65 -5.38
C GLY A 199 -3.21 19.98 -5.12
N ASP A 200 -2.89 21.02 -5.90
CA ASP A 200 -3.56 22.34 -5.77
C ASP A 200 -5.03 22.27 -6.18
N GLU A 201 -5.33 21.62 -7.31
CA GLU A 201 -6.72 21.44 -7.78
C GLU A 201 -7.52 20.61 -6.77
N TRP A 202 -6.94 19.53 -6.21
CA TRP A 202 -7.57 18.72 -5.17
C TRP A 202 -7.94 19.56 -3.94
N ARG A 203 -7.03 20.40 -3.47
CA ARG A 203 -7.30 21.33 -2.35
C ARG A 203 -8.50 22.21 -2.67
N GLU A 204 -8.53 22.84 -3.84
CA GLU A 204 -9.64 23.72 -4.26
C GLU A 204 -10.96 22.96 -4.35
N LYS A 205 -10.93 21.76 -4.94
CA LYS A 205 -12.10 20.89 -5.08
C LYS A 205 -12.66 20.50 -3.72
N VAL A 206 -11.83 20.05 -2.78
CA VAL A 206 -12.26 19.69 -1.42
C VAL A 206 -12.89 20.89 -0.71
N PHE A 207 -12.29 22.08 -0.77
CA PHE A 207 -12.90 23.28 -0.19
C PHE A 207 -14.26 23.60 -0.81
N ARG A 208 -14.38 23.50 -2.14
CA ARG A 208 -15.64 23.71 -2.85
C ARG A 208 -16.69 22.68 -2.44
N TRP A 209 -16.36 21.39 -2.44
CA TRP A 209 -17.28 20.31 -2.07
C TRP A 209 -17.73 20.41 -0.62
N THR A 210 -16.83 20.75 0.30
CA THR A 210 -17.15 21.00 1.72
C THR A 210 -18.19 22.10 1.90
N ARG A 211 -18.18 23.13 1.02
CA ARG A 211 -19.19 24.20 1.01
C ARG A 211 -20.51 23.71 0.41
N LEU A 212 -20.47 23.04 -0.74
CA LEU A 212 -21.65 22.51 -1.43
C LEU A 212 -22.42 21.50 -0.56
N ASN A 213 -21.69 20.69 0.20
CA ASN A 213 -22.26 19.61 1.03
C ASN A 213 -22.58 20.08 2.46
N ARG A 214 -22.45 21.37 2.78
CA ARG A 214 -22.64 21.88 4.15
C ARG A 214 -24.01 21.54 4.72
N SER A 215 -25.06 21.61 3.91
CA SER A 215 -26.44 21.31 4.31
C SER A 215 -26.71 19.81 4.51
N LYS A 216 -25.76 18.93 4.16
CA LYS A 216 -25.88 17.48 4.38
C LYS A 216 -25.30 17.04 5.72
N ARG A 217 -24.55 17.92 6.40
CA ARG A 217 -24.01 17.65 7.74
C ARG A 217 -25.09 17.89 8.79
N ARG A 218 -25.06 17.10 9.85
CA ARG A 218 -25.81 17.36 11.08
C ARG A 218 -24.88 18.00 12.12
N GLU A 219 -25.49 18.59 13.14
CA GLU A 219 -24.78 19.06 14.33
C GLU A 219 -25.15 18.15 15.50
N LEU A 220 -24.14 17.57 16.15
CA LEU A 220 -24.27 16.71 17.32
C LEU A 220 -23.33 17.26 18.39
N ASP A 221 -23.87 17.60 19.57
CA ASP A 221 -23.14 18.20 20.68
C ASP A 221 -22.29 19.43 20.29
N GLY A 222 -22.86 20.32 19.47
CA GLY A 222 -22.17 21.52 18.98
C GLY A 222 -21.01 21.24 18.02
N ARG A 223 -20.92 20.02 17.46
CA ARG A 223 -19.87 19.62 16.51
C ARG A 223 -20.48 19.08 15.22
N PRO A 224 -19.86 19.34 14.06
CA PRO A 224 -20.33 18.78 12.79
C PRO A 224 -20.19 17.24 12.77
N ALA A 225 -21.18 16.60 12.15
CA ALA A 225 -21.22 15.18 11.84
C ALA A 225 -21.57 14.98 10.35
N PRO A 226 -20.66 14.40 9.54
CA PRO A 226 -19.32 13.97 9.90
C PRO A 226 -18.37 15.12 10.28
N GLY A 227 -17.36 14.80 11.09
CA GLY A 227 -16.24 15.69 11.38
C GLY A 227 -15.32 15.86 10.15
N ARG A 228 -14.48 16.90 10.15
CA ARG A 228 -13.64 17.26 9.00
C ARG A 228 -12.71 16.13 8.52
N ASN A 229 -12.13 15.37 9.44
CA ASN A 229 -11.21 14.28 9.09
C ASN A 229 -11.94 13.11 8.42
N ASP A 230 -13.17 12.82 8.85
CA ASP A 230 -14.00 11.76 8.28
C ASP A 230 -14.58 12.19 6.93
N GLU A 231 -14.95 13.47 6.78
CA GLU A 231 -15.34 14.04 5.49
C GLU A 231 -14.18 14.04 4.48
N TYR A 232 -12.95 14.32 4.94
CA TYR A 232 -11.76 14.26 4.07
C TYR A 232 -11.42 12.83 3.63
N LEU A 233 -11.59 11.85 4.52
CA LEU A 233 -11.52 10.43 4.17
C LEU A 233 -12.58 10.07 3.13
N PHE A 234 -13.83 10.52 3.33
CA PHE A 234 -14.92 10.28 2.40
C PHE A 234 -14.57 10.75 0.98
N TYR A 235 -14.06 11.98 0.79
CA TYR A 235 -13.73 12.46 -0.56
C TYR A 235 -12.64 11.65 -1.24
N GLN A 236 -11.60 11.22 -0.51
CA GLN A 236 -10.53 10.38 -1.09
C GLN A 236 -11.09 9.01 -1.50
N MET A 237 -11.88 8.39 -0.64
CA MET A 237 -12.48 7.08 -0.93
C MET A 237 -13.52 7.16 -2.03
N LEU A 238 -14.25 8.27 -2.13
CA LEU A 238 -15.19 8.52 -3.20
C LEU A 238 -14.48 8.61 -4.56
N VAL A 239 -13.36 9.33 -4.64
CA VAL A 239 -12.52 9.39 -5.86
C VAL A 239 -11.93 8.02 -6.18
N GLY A 240 -11.42 7.32 -5.15
CA GLY A 240 -10.80 6.01 -5.29
C GLY A 240 -11.75 4.96 -5.87
N ALA A 241 -12.96 4.87 -5.32
CA ALA A 241 -13.92 3.81 -5.68
C ALA A 241 -14.97 4.24 -6.71
N TRP A 242 -14.89 5.47 -7.27
CA TRP A 242 -15.91 5.99 -8.19
C TRP A 242 -16.16 5.03 -9.38
N PRO A 243 -17.42 4.70 -9.71
CA PRO A 243 -17.72 3.77 -10.79
C PRO A 243 -17.16 4.20 -12.15
N LEU A 244 -16.68 3.22 -12.93
CA LEU A 244 -16.26 3.41 -14.33
C LEU A 244 -17.41 3.12 -15.28
N GLY A 245 -17.53 3.91 -16.35
CA GLY A 245 -18.49 3.63 -17.42
C GLY A 245 -19.97 3.74 -17.03
N VAL A 246 -20.28 4.22 -15.83
CA VAL A 246 -21.63 4.37 -15.30
C VAL A 246 -21.92 5.86 -15.04
N GLU A 247 -23.13 6.30 -15.38
CA GLU A 247 -23.58 7.66 -15.09
C GLU A 247 -23.67 7.90 -13.57
N ALA A 248 -23.35 9.12 -13.14
CA ALA A 248 -23.35 9.46 -11.72
C ALA A 248 -24.77 9.32 -11.14
N GLY A 249 -24.91 8.47 -10.11
CA GLY A 249 -26.16 8.29 -9.38
C GLY A 249 -27.09 7.18 -9.89
N THR A 250 -26.66 6.38 -10.87
CA THR A 250 -27.46 5.25 -11.39
C THR A 250 -27.09 3.89 -10.77
N ASP A 251 -25.97 3.79 -10.06
CA ASP A 251 -25.56 2.59 -9.30
C ASP A 251 -25.94 2.72 -7.83
N THR A 252 -27.09 2.15 -7.45
CA THR A 252 -27.55 2.11 -6.05
C THR A 252 -26.65 1.23 -5.17
N GLY A 253 -26.02 0.21 -5.73
CA GLY A 253 -25.08 -0.66 -5.00
C GLY A 253 -23.83 0.10 -4.55
N PHE A 254 -23.38 1.10 -5.32
CA PHE A 254 -22.23 1.92 -4.95
C PHE A 254 -22.44 2.75 -3.68
N VAL A 255 -23.64 3.34 -3.50
CA VAL A 255 -23.96 4.13 -2.31
C VAL A 255 -23.88 3.26 -1.06
N GLU A 256 -24.46 2.05 -1.09
CA GLU A 256 -24.44 1.13 0.04
C GLU A 256 -23.02 0.69 0.42
N ARG A 257 -22.17 0.42 -0.58
CA ARG A 257 -20.76 0.07 -0.37
C ARG A 257 -20.03 1.17 0.38
N LEU A 258 -20.25 2.44 0.01
CA LEU A 258 -19.63 3.57 0.67
C LEU A 258 -20.20 3.84 2.08
N VAL A 259 -21.51 3.69 2.28
CA VAL A 259 -22.11 3.79 3.63
C VAL A 259 -21.47 2.76 4.56
N ALA A 260 -21.43 1.50 4.15
CA ALA A 260 -20.84 0.42 4.93
C ALA A 260 -19.36 0.67 5.23
N TYR A 261 -18.60 1.14 4.23
CA TYR A 261 -17.20 1.52 4.42
C TYR A 261 -17.04 2.65 5.44
N MET A 262 -17.81 3.73 5.33
CA MET A 262 -17.66 4.88 6.22
C MET A 262 -18.06 4.53 7.65
N GLN A 263 -19.09 3.70 7.85
CA GLN A 263 -19.46 3.17 9.18
C GLN A 263 -18.32 2.34 9.79
N LYS A 264 -17.73 1.42 9.01
CA LYS A 264 -16.55 0.66 9.46
C LYS A 264 -15.39 1.60 9.81
N ALA A 265 -15.10 2.57 8.95
CA ALA A 265 -14.00 3.51 9.14
C ALA A 265 -14.13 4.34 10.43
N VAL A 266 -15.32 4.88 10.74
CA VAL A 266 -15.52 5.67 11.97
C VAL A 266 -15.41 4.82 13.23
N ARG A 267 -15.81 3.53 13.16
CA ARG A 267 -15.65 2.57 14.26
C ARG A 267 -14.20 2.16 14.47
N GLU A 268 -13.43 1.93 13.40
CA GLU A 268 -11.98 1.64 13.49
C GLU A 268 -11.17 2.84 14.01
N ALA A 269 -11.57 4.06 13.61
CA ALA A 269 -10.94 5.28 14.11
C ALA A 269 -11.12 5.48 15.61
N LYS A 270 -12.18 4.95 16.25
CA LYS A 270 -12.40 5.01 17.71
C LYS A 270 -12.36 6.44 18.26
N HIS A 271 -12.81 7.43 17.48
CA HIS A 271 -12.86 8.86 17.87
C HIS A 271 -14.28 9.35 18.12
N ARG A 272 -15.22 8.95 17.27
CA ARG A 272 -16.62 9.40 17.30
C ARG A 272 -17.60 8.24 17.47
N SER A 273 -17.21 7.03 17.06
CA SER A 273 -17.90 5.76 17.31
C SER A 273 -16.86 4.66 17.57
N SER A 274 -17.30 3.49 18.02
CA SER A 274 -16.45 2.31 18.22
C SER A 274 -17.25 1.01 18.06
N TRP A 275 -16.56 -0.11 17.89
CA TRP A 275 -17.21 -1.43 17.87
C TRP A 275 -17.79 -1.86 19.23
N ILE A 276 -17.23 -1.38 20.34
CA ILE A 276 -17.64 -1.79 21.70
C ILE A 276 -18.89 -1.00 22.13
N ALA A 277 -18.88 0.30 21.85
CA ALA A 277 -19.98 1.21 22.13
C ALA A 277 -20.19 2.07 20.87
N PRO A 278 -21.06 1.62 19.94
CA PRO A 278 -21.41 2.40 18.75
C PRO A 278 -22.12 3.70 19.13
N ASN A 279 -21.77 4.79 18.46
CA ASN A 279 -22.50 6.06 18.53
C ASN A 279 -23.50 6.11 17.38
N GLU A 280 -24.73 5.66 17.65
CA GLU A 280 -25.79 5.53 16.65
C GLU A 280 -26.13 6.86 15.97
N ASP A 281 -26.15 7.97 16.71
CA ASP A 281 -26.44 9.30 16.16
C ASP A 281 -25.36 9.76 15.16
N TYR A 282 -24.09 9.55 15.50
CA TYR A 282 -22.98 9.89 14.61
C TYR A 282 -22.95 9.02 13.37
N GLU A 283 -23.21 7.72 13.51
CA GLU A 283 -23.28 6.79 12.39
C GLU A 283 -24.44 7.09 11.46
N ALA A 284 -25.62 7.41 12.01
CA ALA A 284 -26.78 7.86 11.24
C ALA A 284 -26.52 9.21 10.52
N ALA A 285 -25.79 10.14 11.16
CA ALA A 285 -25.37 11.38 10.52
C ALA A 285 -24.38 11.14 9.37
N MET A 286 -23.42 10.22 9.54
CA MET A 286 -22.49 9.83 8.48
C MET A 286 -23.22 9.18 7.30
N GLU A 287 -24.13 8.23 7.56
CA GLU A 287 -24.95 7.62 6.52
C GLU A 287 -25.80 8.66 5.78
N GLY A 288 -26.51 9.52 6.52
CA GLY A 288 -27.32 10.59 5.94
C GLY A 288 -26.51 11.57 5.09
N PHE A 289 -25.25 11.83 5.49
CA PHE A 289 -24.31 12.62 4.70
C PHE A 289 -23.95 11.92 3.39
N VAL A 290 -23.50 10.66 3.43
CA VAL A 290 -23.12 9.88 2.22
C VAL A 290 -24.28 9.82 1.23
N ARG A 291 -25.47 9.41 1.70
CA ARG A 291 -26.68 9.33 0.87
C ARG A 291 -27.07 10.70 0.31
N GLY A 292 -27.02 11.74 1.15
CA GLY A 292 -27.37 13.10 0.75
C GLY A 292 -26.43 13.69 -0.30
N VAL A 293 -25.12 13.41 -0.23
CA VAL A 293 -24.11 13.87 -1.18
C VAL A 293 -24.22 13.15 -2.53
N LEU A 294 -24.61 11.88 -2.52
CA LEU A 294 -24.73 11.06 -3.74
C LEU A 294 -26.12 11.07 -4.39
N ASP A 295 -27.10 11.70 -3.75
CA ASP A 295 -28.42 11.92 -4.33
C ASP A 295 -28.37 12.96 -5.49
N PRO A 296 -28.68 12.56 -6.74
CA PRO A 296 -28.61 13.46 -7.89
C PRO A 296 -29.58 14.64 -7.84
N MET A 297 -30.74 14.46 -7.21
CA MET A 297 -31.74 15.50 -7.06
C MET A 297 -31.32 16.54 -6.01
N ARG A 298 -30.64 16.08 -4.95
CA ARG A 298 -30.26 16.93 -3.81
C ARG A 298 -28.85 17.53 -3.91
N SER A 299 -27.98 16.98 -4.76
CA SER A 299 -26.55 17.30 -4.82
C SER A 299 -26.00 17.47 -6.24
N ARG A 300 -26.86 17.86 -7.19
CA ARG A 300 -26.48 18.09 -8.60
C ARG A 300 -25.23 18.95 -8.76
N ALA A 301 -25.14 20.10 -8.05
CA ALA A 301 -23.99 20.99 -8.15
C ALA A 301 -22.67 20.34 -7.69
N PHE A 302 -22.73 19.46 -6.68
CA PHE A 302 -21.57 18.67 -6.26
C PHE A 302 -21.20 17.64 -7.33
N LEU A 303 -22.15 16.83 -7.79
CA LEU A 303 -21.91 15.77 -8.77
C LEU A 303 -21.39 16.31 -10.11
N THR A 304 -21.94 17.44 -10.59
CA THR A 304 -21.44 18.15 -11.79
C THR A 304 -19.99 18.61 -11.62
N SER A 305 -19.58 18.96 -10.40
CA SER A 305 -18.19 19.33 -10.12
C SER A 305 -17.29 18.12 -9.86
N PHE A 306 -17.82 17.03 -9.30
CA PHE A 306 -17.08 15.88 -8.81
C PHE A 306 -16.82 14.86 -9.91
N ALA A 307 -17.85 14.44 -10.63
CA ALA A 307 -17.75 13.33 -11.59
C ALA A 307 -16.70 13.58 -12.69
N PRO A 308 -16.60 14.77 -13.32
CA PRO A 308 -15.55 15.02 -14.31
C PRO A 308 -14.12 14.93 -13.72
N PHE A 309 -13.95 15.40 -12.48
CA PHE A 309 -12.67 15.32 -11.78
C PHE A 309 -12.30 13.87 -11.45
N ALA A 310 -13.27 13.09 -10.95
CA ALA A 310 -13.08 11.66 -10.68
C ALA A 310 -12.74 10.87 -11.96
N GLN A 311 -13.35 11.19 -13.11
CA GLN A 311 -13.01 10.58 -14.40
C GLN A 311 -11.59 10.92 -14.85
N ARG A 312 -11.14 12.17 -14.67
CA ARG A 312 -9.75 12.57 -14.95
C ARG A 312 -8.76 11.80 -14.07
N ILE A 313 -9.03 11.72 -12.76
CA ILE A 313 -8.23 10.92 -11.83
C ILE A 313 -8.19 9.44 -12.25
N ALA A 314 -9.34 8.86 -12.61
CA ALA A 314 -9.43 7.48 -13.03
C ALA A 314 -8.56 7.17 -14.26
N ARG A 315 -8.50 8.09 -15.23
CA ARG A 315 -7.65 7.97 -16.42
C ARG A 315 -6.15 8.01 -16.07
N ILE A 316 -5.73 8.95 -15.23
CA ILE A 316 -4.34 9.05 -14.74
C ILE A 316 -3.95 7.75 -14.01
N ALA A 317 -4.82 7.29 -13.13
CA ALA A 317 -4.63 6.08 -12.36
C ALA A 317 -4.59 4.82 -13.21
N ALA A 318 -5.40 4.73 -14.27
CA ALA A 318 -5.38 3.60 -15.20
C ALA A 318 -4.03 3.48 -15.91
N ALA A 319 -3.46 4.60 -16.37
CA ALA A 319 -2.11 4.61 -16.96
C ALA A 319 -1.06 4.16 -15.94
N ASN A 320 -1.08 4.72 -14.73
CA ASN A 320 -0.20 4.30 -13.64
C ASN A 320 -0.43 2.84 -13.21
N GLY A 321 -1.66 2.31 -13.38
CA GLY A 321 -2.04 0.93 -13.06
C GLY A 321 -1.48 -0.08 -14.04
N LEU A 322 -1.43 0.23 -15.33
CA LEU A 322 -0.70 -0.58 -16.31
C LEU A 322 0.79 -0.63 -15.96
N SER A 323 1.38 0.51 -15.58
CA SER A 323 2.77 0.59 -15.11
C SER A 323 3.02 -0.26 -13.86
N GLN A 324 2.19 -0.12 -12.81
CA GLN A 324 2.30 -0.96 -11.60
C GLN A 324 2.16 -2.45 -11.93
N THR A 325 1.24 -2.80 -12.83
CA THR A 325 0.98 -4.19 -13.23
C THR A 325 2.20 -4.77 -13.95
N LEU A 326 2.76 -4.06 -14.93
CA LEU A 326 3.96 -4.52 -15.63
C LEU A 326 5.15 -4.68 -14.67
N LEU A 327 5.37 -3.68 -13.80
CA LEU A 327 6.46 -3.71 -12.82
C LEU A 327 6.29 -4.91 -11.86
N LYS A 328 5.08 -5.16 -11.35
CA LYS A 328 4.77 -6.35 -10.53
C LYS A 328 5.12 -7.64 -11.27
N LEU A 329 4.70 -7.73 -12.54
CA LEU A 329 4.90 -8.92 -13.35
C LEU A 329 6.34 -9.12 -13.82
N THR A 330 7.25 -8.15 -13.73
CA THR A 330 8.60 -8.28 -14.33
C THR A 330 9.75 -8.09 -13.35
N SER A 331 9.46 -7.54 -12.16
CA SER A 331 10.42 -7.46 -11.06
C SER A 331 10.80 -8.84 -10.52
N PRO A 332 11.97 -8.97 -9.83
CA PRO A 332 12.35 -10.20 -9.13
C PRO A 332 11.31 -10.61 -8.09
N GLY A 333 10.90 -11.88 -8.08
CA GLY A 333 9.80 -12.39 -7.26
C GLY A 333 8.74 -13.14 -8.05
N VAL A 334 7.76 -13.66 -7.32
CA VAL A 334 6.60 -14.37 -7.88
C VAL A 334 5.39 -13.44 -7.86
N PRO A 335 4.91 -12.93 -9.01
CA PRO A 335 3.77 -12.02 -9.02
C PRO A 335 2.50 -12.72 -8.58
N ASP A 336 1.77 -12.07 -7.68
CA ASP A 336 0.47 -12.51 -7.19
C ASP A 336 -0.65 -11.62 -7.75
N ILE A 337 -1.80 -12.24 -8.07
CA ILE A 337 -2.96 -11.58 -8.64
C ILE A 337 -4.18 -12.04 -7.85
N TYR A 338 -4.72 -11.12 -7.05
CA TYR A 338 -5.98 -11.37 -6.35
C TYR A 338 -7.12 -11.55 -7.34
N GLN A 339 -8.06 -12.44 -7.02
CA GLN A 339 -9.19 -12.74 -7.89
C GLN A 339 -9.94 -11.46 -8.32
N GLY A 340 -10.16 -11.29 -9.63
CA GLY A 340 -10.85 -10.13 -10.18
C GLY A 340 -9.94 -8.93 -10.51
N ALA A 341 -8.72 -8.87 -9.96
CA ALA A 341 -7.75 -7.78 -10.16
C ALA A 341 -7.01 -7.84 -11.51
N GLU A 342 -7.36 -8.79 -12.38
CA GLU A 342 -7.01 -8.73 -13.81
C GLU A 342 -7.76 -7.60 -14.55
N TYR A 343 -8.86 -7.11 -13.98
CA TYR A 343 -9.49 -5.83 -14.34
C TYR A 343 -9.14 -4.75 -13.28
N TRP A 344 -9.79 -3.59 -13.34
CA TRP A 344 -9.63 -2.55 -12.33
C TRP A 344 -10.26 -2.96 -10.99
N ASP A 345 -9.41 -3.17 -9.98
CA ASP A 345 -9.82 -3.48 -8.62
C ASP A 345 -10.16 -2.19 -7.85
N LEU A 346 -11.45 -1.83 -7.90
CA LEU A 346 -12.04 -0.68 -7.21
C LEU A 346 -12.72 -1.07 -5.89
N SER A 347 -12.26 -2.15 -5.27
CA SER A 347 -12.78 -2.62 -3.99
C SER A 347 -12.34 -1.73 -2.82
N LEU A 348 -13.15 -1.75 -1.77
CA LEU A 348 -12.91 -1.20 -0.46
C LEU A 348 -12.45 -2.32 0.49
N VAL A 349 -12.20 -2.00 1.76
CA VAL A 349 -11.84 -3.01 2.78
C VAL A 349 -12.92 -4.11 2.91
N ASP A 350 -12.52 -5.30 3.36
CA ASP A 350 -13.39 -6.41 3.74
C ASP A 350 -14.69 -5.94 4.46
N PRO A 351 -15.88 -6.42 4.07
CA PRO A 351 -16.15 -7.47 3.08
C PRO A 351 -16.27 -7.02 1.61
N ASP A 352 -16.05 -5.74 1.29
CA ASP A 352 -16.25 -5.24 -0.09
C ASP A 352 -15.30 -5.89 -1.11
N ASN A 353 -14.08 -6.22 -0.68
CA ASN A 353 -13.09 -6.93 -1.50
C ASN A 353 -13.36 -8.44 -1.65
N ARG A 354 -14.40 -8.97 -0.99
CA ARG A 354 -14.81 -10.38 -1.09
C ARG A 354 -16.03 -10.60 -1.99
N ARG A 355 -16.47 -9.57 -2.72
CA ARG A 355 -17.57 -9.67 -3.69
C ARG A 355 -17.26 -10.71 -4.78
N PRO A 356 -18.28 -11.40 -5.31
CA PRO A 356 -18.07 -12.41 -6.35
C PRO A 356 -17.47 -11.80 -7.61
N VAL A 357 -16.64 -12.58 -8.29
CA VAL A 357 -16.00 -12.20 -9.55
C VAL A 357 -16.75 -12.86 -10.71
N ASP A 358 -17.11 -12.08 -11.72
CA ASP A 358 -17.66 -12.61 -12.96
C ASP A 358 -16.54 -13.13 -13.87
N PHE A 359 -16.21 -14.42 -13.70
CA PHE A 359 -15.20 -15.10 -14.51
C PHE A 359 -15.65 -15.38 -15.95
N ALA A 360 -16.96 -15.50 -16.20
CA ALA A 360 -17.48 -15.76 -17.55
C ALA A 360 -17.22 -14.58 -18.49
N VAL A 361 -17.40 -13.34 -18.02
CA VAL A 361 -17.03 -12.13 -18.77
C VAL A 361 -15.52 -12.08 -19.03
N ARG A 362 -14.72 -12.37 -18.01
CA ARG A 362 -13.25 -12.35 -18.11
C ARG A 362 -12.69 -13.40 -19.06
N GLN A 363 -13.28 -14.58 -19.10
CA GLN A 363 -12.87 -15.62 -20.03
C GLN A 363 -13.13 -15.18 -21.47
N ARG A 364 -14.31 -14.60 -21.75
CA ARG A 364 -14.63 -14.07 -23.09
C ARG A 364 -13.70 -12.93 -23.52
N SER A 365 -13.37 -11.99 -22.62
CA SER A 365 -12.47 -10.88 -22.98
C SER A 365 -11.02 -11.34 -23.20
N LEU A 366 -10.61 -12.44 -22.57
CA LEU A 366 -9.27 -13.01 -22.76
C LEU A 366 -9.07 -13.55 -24.18
N GLU A 367 -10.15 -14.03 -24.81
CA GLU A 367 -10.17 -14.55 -26.18
C GLU A 367 -10.21 -13.45 -27.25
N SER A 368 -10.44 -12.18 -26.87
CA SER A 368 -10.50 -11.05 -27.82
C SER A 368 -9.22 -10.95 -28.65
N THR A 369 -9.32 -10.50 -29.89
CA THR A 369 -8.18 -10.20 -30.78
C THR A 369 -8.01 -8.69 -31.03
N GLU A 370 -8.79 -7.87 -30.34
CA GLU A 370 -8.74 -6.41 -30.48
C GLU A 370 -7.34 -5.85 -30.30
N ALA A 371 -7.05 -4.84 -31.12
CA ALA A 371 -5.77 -4.16 -31.08
C ALA A 371 -5.64 -3.36 -29.78
N TRP A 372 -4.41 -3.14 -29.33
CA TRP A 372 -4.20 -2.40 -28.10
C TRP A 372 -4.77 -0.97 -28.16
N ASP A 373 -4.68 -0.29 -29.31
CA ASP A 373 -5.25 1.06 -29.47
C ASP A 373 -6.77 1.10 -29.19
N GLU A 374 -7.49 0.05 -29.56
CA GLU A 374 -8.93 -0.11 -29.29
C GLU A 374 -9.17 -0.33 -27.80
N LEU A 375 -8.38 -1.22 -27.17
CA LEU A 375 -8.43 -1.46 -25.72
C LEU A 375 -8.05 -0.21 -24.90
N ALA A 376 -7.11 0.60 -25.39
CA ALA A 376 -6.69 1.84 -24.77
C ALA A 376 -7.75 2.94 -24.88
N ALA A 377 -8.55 2.95 -25.94
CA ALA A 377 -9.72 3.82 -26.06
C ALA A 377 -10.86 3.37 -25.12
N ARG A 378 -11.05 2.05 -24.95
CA ARG A 378 -12.05 1.46 -24.05
C ARG A 378 -11.49 1.09 -22.68
N TRP A 379 -10.44 1.78 -22.22
CA TRP A 379 -9.68 1.40 -21.02
C TRP A 379 -10.54 1.16 -19.77
N HIS A 380 -11.67 1.85 -19.64
CA HIS A 380 -12.60 1.74 -18.51
C HIS A 380 -13.16 0.32 -18.30
N THR A 381 -13.12 -0.56 -19.32
CA THR A 381 -13.57 -1.96 -19.18
C THR A 381 -12.61 -2.81 -18.33
N GLY A 382 -11.32 -2.46 -18.30
CA GLY A 382 -10.27 -3.26 -17.64
C GLY A 382 -9.64 -4.33 -18.53
N GLU A 383 -10.16 -4.54 -19.74
CA GLU A 383 -9.67 -5.56 -20.68
C GLU A 383 -8.21 -5.30 -21.12
N ILE A 384 -7.81 -4.02 -21.22
CA ILE A 384 -6.41 -3.63 -21.48
C ILE A 384 -5.44 -4.15 -20.41
N LYS A 385 -5.84 -4.10 -19.13
CA LYS A 385 -5.03 -4.58 -18.01
C LYS A 385 -4.96 -6.11 -18.05
N GLN A 386 -6.08 -6.78 -18.33
CA GLN A 386 -6.12 -8.23 -18.50
C GLN A 386 -5.21 -8.67 -19.66
N ARG A 387 -5.23 -7.97 -20.79
CA ARG A 387 -4.36 -8.26 -21.94
C ARG A 387 -2.89 -8.12 -21.59
N LEU A 388 -2.52 -7.05 -20.88
CA LEU A 388 -1.17 -6.83 -20.37
C LEU A 388 -0.70 -8.02 -19.52
N ILE A 389 -1.54 -8.42 -18.56
CA ILE A 389 -1.26 -9.55 -17.68
C ILE A 389 -1.06 -10.82 -18.48
N ALA A 390 -2.02 -11.17 -19.35
CA ALA A 390 -1.97 -12.39 -20.14
C ALA A 390 -0.70 -12.48 -20.99
N ARG A 391 -0.40 -11.43 -21.77
CA ARG A 391 0.79 -11.39 -22.64
C ARG A 391 2.10 -11.47 -21.85
N THR A 392 2.19 -10.76 -20.73
CA THR A 392 3.38 -10.78 -19.87
C THR A 392 3.57 -12.15 -19.21
N LEU A 393 2.49 -12.77 -18.70
CA LEU A 393 2.55 -14.10 -18.11
C LEU A 393 2.87 -15.18 -19.14
N THR A 394 2.40 -15.07 -20.38
CA THR A 394 2.81 -15.97 -21.48
C THR A 394 4.32 -15.94 -21.68
N VAL A 395 4.93 -14.74 -21.72
CA VAL A 395 6.39 -14.60 -21.87
C VAL A 395 7.11 -15.16 -20.64
N ARG A 396 6.64 -14.88 -19.42
CA ARG A 396 7.23 -15.46 -18.20
C ARG A 396 7.17 -16.98 -18.16
N ASN A 397 6.08 -17.57 -18.64
CA ASN A 397 5.91 -19.02 -18.64
C ASN A 397 6.75 -19.70 -19.72
N ARG A 398 6.97 -19.01 -20.86
CA ARG A 398 7.88 -19.47 -21.90
C ARG A 398 9.34 -19.44 -21.43
N ASP A 399 9.73 -18.36 -20.75
CA ASP A 399 11.13 -18.09 -20.37
C ASP A 399 11.27 -17.90 -18.83
N PRO A 400 10.97 -18.92 -18.00
CA PRO A 400 10.87 -18.75 -16.54
C PRO A 400 12.19 -18.36 -15.88
N GLU A 401 13.32 -18.90 -16.34
CA GLU A 401 14.65 -18.59 -15.80
C GLU A 401 14.99 -17.10 -15.91
N LEU A 402 14.58 -16.44 -17.01
CA LEU A 402 14.78 -15.01 -17.23
C LEU A 402 14.22 -14.17 -16.09
N PHE A 403 13.05 -14.57 -15.57
CA PHE A 403 12.32 -13.80 -14.57
C PHE A 403 12.53 -14.30 -13.14
N MET A 404 12.85 -15.57 -12.94
CA MET A 404 13.08 -16.15 -11.60
C MET A 404 14.48 -15.88 -11.08
N THR A 405 15.51 -16.09 -11.91
CA THR A 405 16.92 -16.02 -11.49
C THR A 405 17.76 -15.09 -12.37
N GLY A 406 17.26 -14.73 -13.56
CA GLY A 406 17.93 -13.83 -14.48
C GLY A 406 18.30 -12.49 -13.85
N ARG A 407 19.43 -11.93 -14.31
CA ARG A 407 20.02 -10.69 -13.79
C ARG A 407 19.00 -9.55 -13.84
N TYR A 408 19.06 -8.65 -12.87
CA TYR A 408 18.29 -7.41 -12.86
C TYR A 408 19.24 -6.24 -13.08
N LEU A 409 19.11 -5.56 -14.22
CA LEU A 409 19.96 -4.43 -14.59
C LEU A 409 19.11 -3.15 -14.65
N PRO A 410 19.21 -2.23 -13.68
CA PRO A 410 18.61 -0.91 -13.79
C PRO A 410 19.15 -0.21 -15.05
N LEU A 411 18.27 0.38 -15.86
CA LEU A 411 18.66 1.14 -17.05
C LEU A 411 18.72 2.62 -16.72
N VAL A 412 19.73 3.31 -17.25
CA VAL A 412 19.86 4.76 -17.10
C VAL A 412 18.81 5.42 -18.00
N VAL A 413 18.12 6.43 -17.46
CA VAL A 413 17.20 7.27 -18.23
C VAL A 413 17.74 8.67 -18.21
N GLU A 414 17.97 9.24 -19.39
CA GLU A 414 18.49 10.60 -19.55
C GLU A 414 17.45 11.51 -20.17
N GLY A 415 17.45 12.78 -19.77
CA GLY A 415 16.59 13.82 -20.34
C GLY A 415 15.62 14.46 -19.33
N PRO A 416 14.85 15.47 -19.76
CA PRO A 416 14.06 16.32 -18.86
C PRO A 416 12.97 15.58 -18.08
N ARG A 417 12.53 14.39 -18.53
CA ARG A 417 11.47 13.59 -17.90
C ARG A 417 11.97 12.26 -17.35
N ALA A 418 13.27 12.13 -17.08
CA ALA A 418 13.85 10.89 -16.55
C ALA A 418 13.21 10.42 -15.22
N ASP A 419 12.76 11.34 -14.37
CA ASP A 419 12.07 11.04 -13.11
C ASP A 419 10.69 10.38 -13.30
N ARG A 420 10.14 10.47 -14.52
CA ARG A 420 8.85 9.92 -14.96
C ARG A 420 8.95 8.51 -15.52
N VAL A 421 10.12 7.88 -15.48
CA VAL A 421 10.36 6.56 -16.05
C VAL A 421 10.97 5.63 -15.01
N VAL A 422 10.53 4.37 -15.03
CA VAL A 422 11.22 3.26 -14.40
C VAL A 422 11.59 2.28 -15.51
N ALA A 423 12.89 2.05 -15.69
CA ALA A 423 13.40 1.17 -16.74
C ALA A 423 14.43 0.18 -16.20
N PHE A 424 14.33 -1.08 -16.60
CA PHE A 424 15.31 -2.11 -16.25
C PHE A 424 15.32 -3.22 -17.30
N ALA A 425 16.42 -3.96 -17.37
CA ALA A 425 16.50 -5.20 -18.13
C ALA A 425 16.49 -6.43 -17.20
N ARG A 426 15.81 -7.49 -17.64
CA ARG A 426 16.02 -8.86 -17.16
C ARG A 426 16.86 -9.59 -18.19
N CYS A 427 17.97 -10.17 -17.77
CA CYS A 427 18.88 -10.86 -18.69
C CYS A 427 19.14 -12.29 -18.24
N ALA A 428 19.11 -13.23 -19.19
CA ALA A 428 19.71 -14.54 -18.98
C ALA A 428 21.19 -14.39 -18.58
N HIS A 429 21.73 -15.36 -17.85
CA HIS A 429 23.11 -15.24 -17.34
C HIS A 429 24.15 -15.13 -18.46
N ASP A 430 23.87 -15.70 -19.63
CA ASP A 430 24.68 -15.70 -20.84
C ASP A 430 24.28 -14.60 -21.85
N TYR A 431 23.32 -13.73 -21.50
CA TYR A 431 22.76 -12.70 -22.38
C TYR A 431 22.10 -13.21 -23.67
N SER A 432 21.79 -14.51 -23.77
CA SER A 432 21.08 -15.08 -24.92
C SER A 432 19.66 -14.52 -25.08
N LEU A 433 19.04 -14.15 -23.96
CA LEU A 433 17.70 -13.60 -23.88
C LEU A 433 17.66 -12.38 -22.95
N ILE A 434 17.08 -11.29 -23.43
CA ILE A 434 16.97 -10.01 -22.71
C ILE A 434 15.54 -9.50 -22.80
N ALA A 435 14.95 -9.15 -21.66
CA ALA A 435 13.69 -8.41 -21.58
C ALA A 435 13.95 -6.98 -21.10
N ILE A 436 13.67 -5.98 -21.94
CA ILE A 436 13.67 -4.57 -21.54
C ILE A 436 12.27 -4.20 -21.07
N VAL A 437 12.20 -3.68 -19.85
CA VAL A 437 10.96 -3.22 -19.21
C VAL A 437 11.04 -1.71 -19.07
N VAL A 438 10.02 -1.01 -19.58
CA VAL A 438 9.87 0.43 -19.43
C VAL A 438 8.46 0.73 -18.94
N ALA A 439 8.36 1.51 -17.87
CA ALA A 439 7.09 1.92 -17.29
C ALA A 439 7.10 3.43 -17.00
N SER A 440 6.09 4.14 -17.50
CA SER A 440 5.87 5.56 -17.19
C SER A 440 5.22 5.73 -15.82
N ARG A 441 5.47 6.86 -15.16
CA ARG A 441 4.84 7.24 -13.90
C ARG A 441 4.57 8.73 -13.87
N LEU A 442 3.60 9.12 -13.04
CA LEU A 442 3.17 10.51 -12.90
C LEU A 442 2.71 11.08 -14.26
N ASN A 443 1.68 10.44 -14.80
CA ASN A 443 1.25 10.54 -16.20
C ASN A 443 0.26 11.69 -16.50
N ASN A 444 -0.12 12.52 -15.52
CA ASN A 444 -1.13 13.57 -15.70
C ASN A 444 -0.82 14.53 -16.86
N ASP A 445 0.41 15.02 -16.98
CA ASP A 445 0.82 15.94 -18.05
C ASP A 445 1.33 15.23 -19.31
N LEU A 446 1.51 13.90 -19.26
CA LEU A 446 1.94 13.08 -20.39
C LEU A 446 0.76 12.52 -21.19
N LEU A 447 -0.41 12.36 -20.59
CA LEU A 447 -1.60 11.85 -21.28
C LEU A 447 -2.01 12.73 -22.46
N ALA A 448 -2.38 12.09 -23.58
CA ALA A 448 -2.92 12.74 -24.77
C ALA A 448 -4.23 13.48 -24.48
N ASP A 449 -4.60 14.45 -25.32
CA ASP A 449 -5.86 15.19 -25.14
C ASP A 449 -7.10 14.39 -25.61
N ASP A 450 -6.88 13.23 -26.24
CA ASP A 450 -7.95 12.25 -26.47
C ASP A 450 -8.34 11.56 -25.14
N ARG A 451 -9.49 10.88 -25.07
CA ARG A 451 -9.92 10.21 -23.81
C ARG A 451 -9.26 8.84 -23.58
N SER A 452 -8.25 8.47 -24.37
CA SER A 452 -7.58 7.16 -24.35
C SER A 452 -6.44 7.11 -23.32
N LEU A 453 -5.71 6.00 -23.22
CA LEU A 453 -4.47 5.91 -22.41
C LEU A 453 -3.18 6.24 -23.17
N ARG A 454 -3.27 6.81 -24.39
CA ARG A 454 -2.10 7.25 -25.14
C ARG A 454 -1.39 8.41 -24.44
N LEU A 455 -0.07 8.46 -24.58
CA LEU A 455 0.78 9.54 -24.11
C LEU A 455 1.16 10.47 -25.28
N LYS A 456 1.49 11.72 -25.00
CA LYS A 456 1.96 12.72 -25.97
C LYS A 456 3.45 12.47 -26.24
N ALA A 457 3.81 12.19 -27.50
CA ALA A 457 5.21 12.05 -27.91
C ALA A 457 6.05 13.27 -27.48
N SER A 458 5.56 14.47 -27.78
CA SER A 458 6.18 15.74 -27.38
C SER A 458 6.30 15.94 -25.86
N GLY A 459 5.54 15.19 -25.06
CA GLY A 459 5.62 15.23 -23.59
C GLY A 459 6.95 14.72 -23.05
N TRP A 460 7.67 13.87 -23.79
CA TRP A 460 8.93 13.26 -23.37
C TRP A 460 10.16 14.15 -23.55
N GLN A 461 10.08 15.20 -24.39
CA GLN A 461 11.11 16.24 -24.51
C GLN A 461 12.54 15.70 -24.73
N GLY A 462 12.70 14.66 -25.57
CA GLY A 462 13.99 14.03 -25.84
C GLY A 462 14.54 13.17 -24.70
N THR A 463 13.66 12.62 -23.85
CA THR A 463 14.04 11.65 -22.82
C THR A 463 14.25 10.27 -23.43
N ASP A 464 15.37 9.65 -23.12
CA ASP A 464 15.82 8.37 -23.68
C ASP A 464 16.18 7.36 -22.59
N VAL A 465 16.07 6.07 -22.91
CA VAL A 465 16.61 4.96 -22.11
C VAL A 465 17.93 4.51 -22.72
N GLU A 466 18.98 4.49 -21.92
CA GLU A 466 20.28 3.97 -22.33
C GLU A 466 20.30 2.43 -22.22
N LEU A 467 20.76 1.77 -23.28
CA LEU A 467 20.93 0.32 -23.30
C LEU A 467 22.40 -0.08 -23.13
N PRO A 468 22.70 -1.12 -22.33
CA PRO A 468 24.02 -1.73 -22.30
C PRO A 468 24.46 -2.19 -23.70
N PRO A 469 25.77 -2.23 -24.00
CA PRO A 469 26.28 -2.61 -25.32
C PRO A 469 25.78 -3.96 -25.84
N GLU A 470 25.60 -4.94 -24.95
CA GLU A 470 25.08 -6.27 -25.27
C GLU A 470 23.61 -6.22 -25.71
N SER A 471 22.82 -5.31 -25.11
CA SER A 471 21.42 -5.09 -25.43
C SER A 471 21.24 -4.22 -26.70
N ALA A 472 22.09 -3.21 -26.86
CA ALA A 472 22.01 -2.26 -27.97
C ALA A 472 22.17 -2.88 -29.37
N ARG A 473 22.69 -4.11 -29.48
CA ARG A 473 22.91 -4.81 -30.76
C ARG A 473 21.76 -5.73 -31.16
N LEU A 474 20.80 -5.96 -30.28
CA LEU A 474 19.72 -6.91 -30.51
C LEU A 474 18.56 -6.29 -31.30
N HIS A 475 17.79 -7.14 -31.95
CA HIS A 475 16.44 -6.82 -32.40
C HIS A 475 15.44 -7.27 -31.34
N TYR A 476 14.47 -6.42 -31.07
CA TYR A 476 13.48 -6.65 -30.04
C TYR A 476 12.08 -6.73 -30.63
N SER A 477 11.27 -7.64 -30.12
CA SER A 477 9.84 -7.66 -30.39
C SER A 477 9.08 -7.08 -29.20
N ASN A 478 8.18 -6.11 -29.44
CA ASN A 478 7.31 -5.57 -28.41
C ASN A 478 6.18 -6.56 -28.09
N VAL A 479 6.12 -7.02 -26.85
CA VAL A 479 5.18 -8.08 -26.41
C VAL A 479 3.71 -7.69 -26.55
N PHE A 480 3.39 -6.39 -26.56
CA PHE A 480 2.01 -5.91 -26.60
C PHE A 480 1.51 -5.61 -28.01
N THR A 481 2.40 -5.19 -28.92
CA THR A 481 2.03 -4.84 -30.32
C THR A 481 2.56 -5.77 -31.37
N ASN A 482 3.60 -6.54 -31.04
CA ASN A 482 4.45 -7.25 -32.00
C ASN A 482 5.20 -6.30 -32.95
N ASP A 483 5.35 -5.02 -32.60
CA ASP A 483 6.21 -4.11 -33.35
C ASP A 483 7.68 -4.51 -33.13
N GLU A 484 8.45 -4.55 -34.20
CA GLU A 484 9.89 -4.78 -34.15
C GLU A 484 10.63 -3.47 -33.83
N VAL A 485 11.50 -3.52 -32.82
CA VAL A 485 12.30 -2.39 -32.33
C VAL A 485 13.77 -2.76 -32.48
N ARG A 486 14.50 -2.01 -33.31
CA ARG A 486 15.94 -2.17 -33.42
C ARG A 486 16.62 -1.59 -32.17
N GLY A 487 17.45 -2.39 -31.52
CA GLY A 487 18.30 -1.92 -30.43
C GLY A 487 19.23 -0.81 -30.89
N ALA A 488 19.48 0.14 -29.98
CA ALA A 488 20.44 1.20 -30.14
C ALA A 488 20.98 1.59 -28.76
N ALA A 489 22.09 2.33 -28.71
CA ALA A 489 22.66 2.79 -27.44
C ALA A 489 21.64 3.62 -26.62
N ARG A 490 20.74 4.32 -27.31
CA ARG A 490 19.64 5.09 -26.71
C ARG A 490 18.34 4.75 -27.41
N LEU A 491 17.31 4.44 -26.65
CA LEU A 491 15.95 4.25 -27.15
C LEU A 491 15.07 5.42 -26.72
N PRO A 492 14.46 6.15 -27.66
CA PRO A 492 13.66 7.31 -27.32
C PRO A 492 12.32 6.91 -26.70
N MET A 493 11.95 7.55 -25.59
CA MET A 493 10.70 7.26 -24.88
C MET A 493 9.47 7.46 -25.77
N GLU A 494 9.53 8.42 -26.70
CA GLU A 494 8.44 8.65 -27.65
C GLU A 494 8.19 7.46 -28.60
N ALA A 495 9.20 6.65 -28.89
CA ALA A 495 9.02 5.42 -29.67
C ALA A 495 8.49 4.27 -28.79
N LEU A 496 8.86 4.25 -27.51
CA LEU A 496 8.55 3.14 -26.61
C LEU A 496 7.16 3.23 -25.98
N VAL A 497 6.74 4.42 -25.54
CA VAL A 497 5.59 4.57 -24.63
C VAL A 497 4.58 5.65 -25.05
N THR A 498 4.62 6.12 -26.29
CA THR A 498 3.60 7.07 -26.80
C THR A 498 2.27 6.38 -27.01
N ARG A 499 2.25 5.19 -27.63
CA ARG A 499 1.00 4.45 -27.81
C ARG A 499 0.47 3.95 -26.46
N TYR A 500 1.36 3.55 -25.54
CA TYR A 500 0.97 2.93 -24.26
C TYR A 500 1.90 3.39 -23.14
N PRO A 501 1.43 3.50 -21.89
CA PRO A 501 2.27 3.96 -20.77
C PRO A 501 3.39 2.99 -20.38
N VAL A 502 3.53 1.87 -21.08
CA VAL A 502 4.45 0.78 -20.76
C VAL A 502 5.00 0.13 -22.04
N ALA A 503 6.20 -0.45 -21.94
CA ALA A 503 6.78 -1.30 -22.97
C ALA A 503 7.46 -2.53 -22.34
N LEU A 504 7.28 -3.68 -22.97
CA LEU A 504 8.02 -4.91 -22.68
C LEU A 504 8.60 -5.42 -24.00
N LEU A 505 9.91 -5.38 -24.12
CA LEU A 505 10.63 -5.74 -25.33
C LEU A 505 11.43 -7.01 -25.08
N ILE A 506 11.30 -8.02 -25.94
CA ILE A 506 12.07 -9.26 -25.85
C ILE A 506 13.05 -9.34 -27.01
N GLY A 507 14.34 -9.41 -26.69
CA GLY A 507 15.42 -9.55 -27.65
C GLY A 507 16.16 -10.87 -27.42
N GLN A 508 16.50 -11.54 -28.51
CA GLN A 508 17.28 -12.76 -28.51
C GLN A 508 18.58 -12.52 -29.28
N ALA A 509 19.70 -12.95 -28.71
CA ALA A 509 20.95 -13.00 -29.44
C ALA A 509 20.85 -14.12 -30.48
N THR A 510 21.05 -13.77 -31.75
CA THR A 510 21.14 -14.73 -32.88
C THR A 510 22.42 -15.51 -32.87
#